data_AF-A0ABD4WDK7-F1
#
_entry.id   AF-A0ABD4WDK7-F1
#
_cell.length_a   1.000
_cell.length_b   1.000
_cell.length_c   1.000
_cell.angle_alpha   90.00
_cell.angle_beta   90.00
_cell.angle_gamma   90.00
#
_symmetry.space_group_name_H-M   'P 1'
#
loop_
_entity.id
_entity.type
_entity.pdbx_description
1 polymer ?
#
loop_
_entity_poly.entity_id
_entity_poly.type
_entity_poly.pdbx_seq_one_letter_code
_entity_poly.pdbx_strand_id
1 'polypeptide(L)'
;MKKIYPKKWLELHPYKQTNSVDQYYVGIANEIHKRLYSSTIADAFEEEENIRYTSLCLAAWFEDVISQTGIWQAFTAECRKRYGAYLPFYPIKGDYFPDEINLEDIRFLLWHHIQYLCRGISAINPENPGIEQTAQEIYGLLAEEYETAPENERMQEFLYHSAMGEEDFFRYREILDWFHYQCYFNIENVAQCRDEAERLLDDEKITPEMAETLIYATRTSLTFKGRRNLLSLTSPEWLALIGKAHPEHQLWGKVKARENSCYLLEKEDDEFLYVKDLCSEDEGEFKITKKSLNLSAIRSREAGKSTLICELIYFGNAWWQCGMLLENKYDQKMAEYVDDLTKQKEKTNEKATFHDFIKASGGKSFVFCQSQEEISDFLLNKMGYGLKEDLDIPRIHTETGAMLMANPHTGLHIQFKLCECIKSPDNPNYNKEEAEKNAIMFIVNPDIIPYQLSCILQDEGMLPDAYLNSLQRKEYGQEFIRKNAHFLTDYFHYRCREKDFD
;
A
#
# COMPACT_ATOMS: atom_id res chain seq x y z
N MET A 1 -11.92 27.37 14.85
CA MET A 1 -10.54 26.94 15.18
C MET A 1 -10.43 26.42 16.62
N LYS A 2 -10.53 25.10 16.78
CA LYS A 2 -10.32 24.34 18.03
C LYS A 2 -8.83 24.16 18.28
N LYS A 3 -8.38 24.28 19.53
CA LYS A 3 -6.98 24.07 19.88
C LYS A 3 -6.58 22.59 19.79
N ILE A 4 -5.36 22.31 19.36
CA ILE A 4 -4.73 21.00 19.46
C ILE A 4 -4.16 20.86 20.89
N TYR A 5 -4.55 19.78 21.57
CA TYR A 5 -4.12 19.47 22.93
C TYR A 5 -3.08 18.34 22.92
N PRO A 6 -2.21 18.25 23.94
CA PRO A 6 -1.17 17.23 24.00
C PRO A 6 -1.68 15.78 23.87
N LYS A 7 -2.90 15.49 24.34
CA LYS A 7 -3.51 14.16 24.15
C LYS A 7 -3.60 13.75 22.68
N LYS A 8 -3.90 14.69 21.77
CA LYS A 8 -3.97 14.44 20.33
C LYS A 8 -2.60 14.27 19.70
N TRP A 9 -1.61 15.03 20.16
CA TRP A 9 -0.21 14.85 19.75
C TRP A 9 0.32 13.46 20.09
N LEU A 10 0.02 12.97 21.29
CA LEU A 10 0.43 11.64 21.72
C LEU A 10 -0.29 10.47 21.01
N GLU A 11 -1.32 10.74 20.20
CA GLU A 11 -1.90 9.71 19.32
C GLU A 11 -0.90 9.28 18.23
N LEU A 12 0.03 10.17 17.84
CA LEU A 12 1.09 9.88 16.87
C LEU A 12 2.35 9.26 17.50
N HIS A 13 2.40 9.12 18.82
CA HIS A 13 3.60 8.74 19.57
C HIS A 13 3.48 7.38 20.26
N PRO A 14 4.60 6.67 20.46
CA PRO A 14 4.62 5.36 21.11
C PRO A 14 4.46 5.49 22.64
N TYR A 15 4.79 6.65 23.22
CA TYR A 15 4.67 6.93 24.64
C TYR A 15 3.40 7.75 24.96
N LYS A 16 2.96 7.71 26.24
CA LYS A 16 1.70 8.32 26.70
C LYS A 16 1.84 9.48 27.69
N GLN A 17 3.06 9.76 28.17
CA GLN A 17 3.31 10.88 29.07
C GLN A 17 3.96 12.04 28.32
N THR A 18 3.45 13.25 28.55
CA THR A 18 3.98 14.47 27.94
C THR A 18 5.17 15.04 28.71
N ASN A 19 6.16 15.59 28.01
CA ASN A 19 7.21 16.44 28.58
C ASN A 19 7.24 17.83 27.90
N SER A 20 8.31 18.59 28.12
CA SER A 20 8.51 19.91 27.49
C SER A 20 8.68 19.85 25.97
N VAL A 21 9.28 18.78 25.43
CA VAL A 21 9.44 18.57 23.98
C VAL A 21 8.07 18.40 23.32
N ASP A 22 7.18 17.57 23.89
CA ASP A 22 5.82 17.43 23.35
C ASP A 22 5.04 18.75 23.41
N GLN A 23 5.21 19.52 24.49
CA GLN A 23 4.53 20.82 24.62
C GLN A 23 5.00 21.81 23.55
N TYR A 24 6.29 21.77 23.20
CA TYR A 24 6.86 22.58 22.12
C TYR A 24 6.22 22.21 20.78
N TYR A 25 6.23 20.93 20.38
CA TYR A 25 5.66 20.53 19.09
C TYR A 25 4.13 20.65 19.03
N VAL A 26 3.42 20.53 20.16
CA VAL A 26 2.00 20.92 20.25
C VAL A 26 1.82 22.42 19.95
N GLY A 27 2.77 23.26 20.38
CA GLY A 27 2.83 24.68 20.02
C GLY A 27 2.96 24.85 18.51
N ILE A 28 3.96 24.21 17.89
CA ILE A 28 4.18 24.21 16.44
C ILE A 28 2.93 23.75 15.69
N ALA A 29 2.33 22.62 16.06
CA ALA A 29 1.11 22.11 15.45
C ALA A 29 -0.06 23.11 15.52
N ASN A 30 -0.19 23.87 16.62
CA ASN A 30 -1.21 24.91 16.72
C ASN A 30 -0.93 26.13 15.82
N GLU A 31 0.33 26.49 15.61
CA GLU A 31 0.72 27.57 14.69
C GLU A 31 0.55 27.18 13.21
N ILE A 32 0.81 25.91 12.88
CA ILE A 32 0.49 25.32 11.57
C ILE A 32 -1.02 25.29 11.37
N HIS A 33 -1.79 24.85 12.37
CA HIS A 33 -3.25 24.81 12.31
C HIS A 33 -3.86 26.18 12.01
N LYS A 34 -3.34 27.24 12.63
CA LYS A 34 -3.78 28.62 12.33
C LYS A 34 -3.61 28.96 10.86
N ARG A 35 -2.42 28.73 10.30
CA ARG A 35 -2.09 29.04 8.90
C ARG A 35 -2.95 28.22 7.94
N LEU A 36 -3.09 26.92 8.18
CA LEU A 36 -3.94 26.06 7.36
C LEU A 36 -5.41 26.46 7.43
N TYR A 37 -5.94 26.76 8.62
CA TYR A 37 -7.34 27.15 8.80
C TYR A 37 -7.68 28.47 8.10
N SER A 38 -6.72 29.39 7.96
CA SER A 38 -6.87 30.65 7.21
C SER A 38 -6.48 30.57 5.74
N SER A 39 -5.96 29.43 5.28
CA SER A 39 -5.42 29.28 3.93
C SER A 39 -6.52 29.17 2.87
N THR A 40 -6.16 29.40 1.61
CA THR A 40 -7.06 29.20 0.47
C THR A 40 -7.39 27.74 0.19
N ILE A 41 -6.68 26.80 0.83
CA ILE A 41 -6.88 25.34 0.69
C ILE A 41 -7.65 24.75 1.86
N ALA A 42 -8.11 25.55 2.83
CA ALA A 42 -8.80 25.06 4.02
C ALA A 42 -10.04 24.21 3.68
N ASP A 43 -10.83 24.63 2.70
CA ASP A 43 -12.04 23.91 2.25
C ASP A 43 -11.72 22.55 1.62
N ALA A 44 -10.51 22.36 1.09
CA ALA A 44 -10.09 21.09 0.49
C ALA A 44 -9.87 19.98 1.54
N PHE A 45 -9.83 20.33 2.83
CA PHE A 45 -9.78 19.37 3.93
C PHE A 45 -11.17 18.90 4.39
N GLU A 46 -12.26 19.46 3.84
CA GLU A 46 -13.67 19.19 4.16
C GLU A 46 -14.10 19.50 5.60
N GLU A 47 -13.37 18.98 6.58
CA GLU A 47 -13.64 19.12 8.02
C GLU A 47 -12.44 19.72 8.76
N GLU A 48 -12.74 20.49 9.82
CA GLU A 48 -11.71 21.06 10.71
C GLU A 48 -10.83 19.97 11.36
N GLU A 49 -11.36 18.76 11.59
CA GLU A 49 -10.57 17.66 12.16
C GLU A 49 -9.45 17.19 11.21
N ASN A 50 -9.69 17.22 9.90
CA ASN A 50 -8.67 16.89 8.90
C ASN A 50 -7.56 17.95 8.85
N ILE A 51 -7.91 19.23 9.01
CA ILE A 51 -6.92 20.30 9.16
C ILE A 51 -6.08 20.08 10.43
N ARG A 52 -6.72 19.75 11.55
CA ARG A 52 -6.02 19.46 12.82
C ARG A 52 -5.08 18.26 12.71
N TYR A 53 -5.54 17.18 12.07
CA TYR A 53 -4.73 15.99 11.86
C TYR A 53 -3.53 16.28 10.93
N THR A 54 -3.75 17.00 9.82
CA THR A 54 -2.67 17.44 8.93
C THR A 54 -1.65 18.32 9.66
N SER A 55 -2.11 19.21 10.55
CA SER A 55 -1.23 20.06 11.35
C SER A 55 -0.37 19.27 12.33
N LEU A 56 -0.93 18.20 12.92
CA LEU A 56 -0.19 17.26 13.77
C LEU A 56 0.86 16.51 12.94
N CYS A 57 0.50 16.00 11.76
CA CYS A 57 1.41 15.27 10.89
C CYS A 57 2.57 16.14 10.38
N LEU A 58 2.33 17.41 10.02
CA LEU A 58 3.39 18.33 9.62
C LEU A 58 4.34 18.68 10.78
N ALA A 59 3.81 18.85 12.00
CA ALA A 59 4.66 19.06 13.18
C ALA A 59 5.47 17.80 13.53
N ALA A 60 4.91 16.60 13.35
CA ALA A 60 5.61 15.33 13.56
C ALA A 60 6.65 15.05 12.46
N TRP A 61 6.40 15.48 11.22
CA TRP A 61 7.42 15.49 10.17
C TRP A 61 8.58 16.42 10.52
N PHE A 62 8.28 17.63 11.01
CA PHE A 62 9.31 18.56 11.48
C PHE A 62 10.13 17.94 12.62
N GLU A 63 9.47 17.30 13.58
CA GLU A 63 10.14 16.57 14.67
C GLU A 63 11.00 15.40 14.16
N ASP A 64 10.57 14.64 13.15
CA ASP A 64 11.38 13.58 12.52
C ASP A 64 12.68 14.15 11.96
N VAL A 65 12.61 15.28 11.23
CA VAL A 65 13.79 15.95 10.67
C VAL A 65 14.71 16.44 11.79
N ILE A 66 14.18 17.19 12.77
CA ILE A 66 14.97 17.72 13.89
C ILE A 66 15.60 16.60 14.72
N SER A 67 14.83 15.57 15.03
CA SER A 67 15.28 14.43 15.85
C SER A 67 16.05 13.39 15.03
N GLN A 68 16.25 13.61 13.73
CA GLN A 68 16.97 12.72 12.82
C GLN A 68 16.48 11.27 12.91
N THR A 69 15.16 11.05 13.00
CA THR A 69 14.64 9.67 13.05
C THR A 69 14.70 8.97 11.69
N GLY A 70 14.93 9.71 10.60
CA GLY A 70 15.27 9.17 9.28
C GLY A 70 14.08 8.62 8.51
N ILE A 71 12.84 8.84 8.98
CA ILE A 71 11.62 8.33 8.33
C ILE A 71 11.43 9.03 6.98
N TRP A 72 11.41 10.36 6.98
CA TRP A 72 11.30 11.15 5.77
C TRP A 72 12.51 10.98 4.84
N GLN A 73 13.72 10.92 5.42
CA GLN A 73 14.96 10.72 4.66
C GLN A 73 14.95 9.38 3.90
N ALA A 74 14.42 8.30 4.52
CA ALA A 74 14.25 7.02 3.84
C ALA A 74 13.28 7.11 2.66
N PHE A 75 12.19 7.88 2.80
CA PHE A 75 11.23 8.11 1.72
C PHE A 75 11.84 8.85 0.55
N THR A 76 12.53 9.96 0.80
CA THR A 76 13.14 10.77 -0.27
C THR A 76 14.27 10.01 -0.98
N ALA A 77 15.05 9.21 -0.24
CA ALA A 77 16.07 8.33 -0.80
C ALA A 77 15.47 7.25 -1.72
N GLU A 78 14.36 6.62 -1.31
CA GLU A 78 13.69 5.61 -2.13
C GLU A 78 13.01 6.24 -3.36
N CYS A 79 12.44 7.44 -3.25
CA CYS A 79 11.97 8.22 -4.40
C CYS A 79 13.11 8.47 -5.39
N ARG A 80 14.28 8.91 -4.93
CA ARG A 80 15.44 9.17 -5.79
C ARG A 80 15.90 7.89 -6.50
N LYS A 81 15.91 6.76 -5.79
CA LYS A 81 16.26 5.46 -6.36
C LYS A 81 15.29 5.05 -7.47
N ARG A 82 13.98 5.21 -7.27
CA ARG A 82 12.95 4.71 -8.21
C ARG A 82 12.66 5.66 -9.37
N TYR A 83 12.57 6.95 -9.08
CA TYR A 83 12.08 7.97 -10.01
C TYR A 83 13.16 8.96 -10.45
N GLY A 84 14.38 8.87 -9.88
CA GLY A 84 15.49 9.75 -10.22
C GLY A 84 15.46 11.13 -9.53
N ALA A 85 14.45 11.41 -8.71
CA ALA A 85 14.30 12.65 -7.94
C ALA A 85 13.88 12.36 -6.49
N TYR A 86 14.30 13.19 -5.52
CA TYR A 86 13.96 12.98 -4.10
C TYR A 86 12.47 13.11 -3.79
N LEU A 87 11.69 13.76 -4.67
CA LEU A 87 10.25 13.85 -4.62
C LEU A 87 9.69 13.67 -6.04
N PRO A 88 8.48 13.12 -6.18
CA PRO A 88 7.94 12.79 -7.49
C PRO A 88 7.66 14.03 -8.37
N PHE A 89 7.06 15.07 -7.82
CA PHE A 89 6.47 16.14 -8.64
C PHE A 89 7.33 17.38 -8.82
N TYR A 90 8.18 17.68 -7.85
CA TYR A 90 8.82 18.98 -7.76
C TYR A 90 10.21 18.94 -8.39
N PRO A 91 10.57 19.91 -9.25
CA PRO A 91 11.92 20.03 -9.76
C PRO A 91 12.84 20.47 -8.61
N ILE A 92 13.61 19.51 -8.10
CA ILE A 92 14.51 19.73 -6.98
C ILE A 92 15.76 20.48 -7.45
N LYS A 93 16.00 21.66 -6.88
CA LYS A 93 17.15 22.53 -7.18
C LYS A 93 18.32 22.22 -6.24
N GLY A 94 19.43 22.96 -6.38
CA GLY A 94 20.69 22.71 -5.67
C GLY A 94 20.69 23.02 -4.17
N ASP A 95 19.58 23.55 -3.64
CA ASP A 95 19.35 23.94 -2.25
C ASP A 95 18.45 22.96 -1.47
N TYR A 96 18.12 21.80 -2.05
CA TYR A 96 17.39 20.75 -1.35
C TYR A 96 18.34 19.80 -0.62
N PHE A 97 18.15 19.67 0.70
CA PHE A 97 18.94 18.80 1.56
C PHE A 97 18.03 17.75 2.21
N PRO A 98 18.19 16.45 1.91
CA PRO A 98 17.29 15.40 2.40
C PRO A 98 17.21 15.23 3.92
N ASP A 99 18.19 15.77 4.64
CA ASP A 99 18.32 15.78 6.10
C ASP A 99 17.89 17.11 6.74
N GLU A 100 17.42 18.08 5.95
CA GLU A 100 16.91 19.36 6.42
C GLU A 100 15.43 19.54 6.07
N ILE A 101 14.82 20.63 6.54
CA ILE A 101 13.47 21.00 6.12
C ILE A 101 13.50 21.61 4.72
N ASN A 102 12.64 21.12 3.82
CA ASN A 102 12.50 21.70 2.48
C ASN A 102 11.05 22.15 2.23
N LEU A 103 10.90 23.22 1.45
CA LEU A 103 9.58 23.72 1.05
C LEU A 103 8.80 22.64 0.28
N GLU A 104 9.49 21.91 -0.62
CA GLU A 104 8.93 20.86 -1.44
C GLU A 104 8.37 19.70 -0.62
N ASP A 105 8.96 19.40 0.55
CA ASP A 105 8.47 18.36 1.44
C ASP A 105 7.10 18.73 2.02
N ILE A 106 6.95 19.97 2.50
CA ILE A 106 5.68 20.50 3.01
C ILE A 106 4.62 20.51 1.90
N ARG A 107 5.00 20.90 0.67
CA ARG A 107 4.10 20.84 -0.49
C ARG A 107 3.63 19.42 -0.78
N PHE A 108 4.52 18.43 -0.72
CA PHE A 108 4.16 17.03 -0.93
C PHE A 108 3.22 16.54 0.17
N LEU A 109 3.53 16.81 1.44
CA LEU A 109 2.71 16.38 2.58
C LEU A 109 1.30 16.99 2.50
N LEU A 110 1.18 18.29 2.22
CA LEU A 110 -0.11 18.93 2.01
C LEU A 110 -0.88 18.30 0.84
N TRP A 111 -0.23 18.07 -0.30
CA TRP A 111 -0.85 17.38 -1.42
C TRP A 111 -1.31 15.96 -1.03
N HIS A 112 -0.49 15.19 -0.31
CA HIS A 112 -0.81 13.82 0.08
C HIS A 112 -2.06 13.78 0.98
N HIS A 113 -2.13 14.67 1.97
CA HIS A 113 -3.30 14.78 2.84
C HIS A 113 -4.57 15.19 2.08
N ILE A 114 -4.51 16.18 1.19
CA ILE A 114 -5.67 16.60 0.39
C ILE A 114 -6.08 15.50 -0.59
N GLN A 115 -5.11 14.90 -1.29
CA GLN A 115 -5.36 13.84 -2.26
C GLN A 115 -5.99 12.60 -1.60
N TYR A 116 -5.60 12.27 -0.38
CA TYR A 116 -6.23 11.19 0.38
C TYR A 116 -7.74 11.46 0.56
N LEU A 117 -8.12 12.69 0.95
CA LEU A 117 -9.52 13.07 1.14
C LEU A 117 -10.31 13.09 -0.18
N CYS A 118 -9.66 13.51 -1.27
CA CYS A 118 -10.28 13.55 -2.60
C CYS A 118 -10.18 12.24 -3.38
N ARG A 119 -9.66 11.15 -2.79
CA ARG A 119 -9.45 9.86 -3.47
C ARG A 119 -10.81 9.31 -3.94
N GLY A 120 -10.85 8.82 -5.18
CA GLY A 120 -12.10 8.38 -5.83
C GLY A 120 -13.00 9.50 -6.37
N ILE A 121 -12.71 10.77 -6.03
CA ILE A 121 -13.45 11.94 -6.53
C ILE A 121 -12.65 12.64 -7.63
N SER A 122 -11.40 13.02 -7.34
CA SER A 122 -10.54 13.72 -8.30
C SER A 122 -9.05 13.60 -7.96
N ALA A 123 -8.21 13.73 -8.99
CA ALA A 123 -6.77 13.88 -8.83
C ALA A 123 -6.42 15.36 -8.61
N ILE A 124 -5.83 15.67 -7.47
CA ILE A 124 -5.37 17.00 -7.10
C ILE A 124 -4.04 17.28 -7.78
N ASN A 125 -3.93 18.43 -8.43
CA ASN A 125 -2.66 18.87 -8.99
C ASN A 125 -1.68 19.26 -7.86
N PRO A 126 -0.51 18.61 -7.73
CA PRO A 126 0.51 18.97 -6.74
C PRO A 126 1.06 20.40 -6.90
N GLU A 127 0.93 21.00 -8.08
CA GLU A 127 1.32 22.38 -8.38
C GLU A 127 0.19 23.40 -8.09
N ASN A 128 -0.82 23.02 -7.32
CA ASN A 128 -1.88 23.95 -6.90
C ASN A 128 -1.25 25.18 -6.17
N PRO A 129 -1.49 26.43 -6.63
CA PRO A 129 -0.88 27.61 -6.01
C PRO A 129 -1.26 27.82 -4.55
N GLY A 130 -2.45 27.37 -4.14
CA GLY A 130 -2.87 27.40 -2.74
C GLY A 130 -2.04 26.45 -1.87
N ILE A 131 -1.64 25.29 -2.39
CA ILE A 131 -0.70 24.39 -1.71
C ILE A 131 0.67 25.05 -1.60
N GLU A 132 1.17 25.64 -2.68
CA GLU A 132 2.48 26.32 -2.69
C GLU A 132 2.52 27.50 -1.71
N GLN A 133 1.52 28.38 -1.74
CA GLN A 133 1.43 29.53 -0.84
C GLN A 133 1.36 29.09 0.62
N THR A 134 0.50 28.11 0.93
CA THR A 134 0.36 27.62 2.31
C THR A 134 1.63 26.93 2.80
N ALA A 135 2.30 26.18 1.92
CA ALA A 135 3.59 25.58 2.24
C ALA A 135 4.67 26.64 2.53
N GLN A 136 4.69 27.77 1.80
CA GLN A 136 5.63 28.87 2.07
C GLN A 136 5.39 29.51 3.45
N GLU A 137 4.13 29.71 3.84
CA GLU A 137 3.79 30.26 5.17
C GLU A 137 4.18 29.32 6.32
N ILE A 138 4.02 28.00 6.11
CA ILE A 138 4.43 26.98 7.08
C ILE A 138 5.95 26.84 7.10
N TYR A 139 6.61 26.82 5.95
CA TYR A 139 8.06 26.77 5.84
C TYR A 139 8.71 27.95 6.56
N GLY A 140 8.19 29.18 6.37
CA GLY A 140 8.70 30.36 7.06
C GLY A 140 8.64 30.23 8.60
N LEU A 141 7.54 29.67 9.13
CA LEU A 141 7.43 29.34 10.56
C LEU A 141 8.49 28.32 10.99
N LEU A 142 8.63 27.21 10.26
CA LEU A 142 9.54 26.14 10.65
C LEU A 142 11.01 26.54 10.51
N ALA A 143 11.35 27.38 9.52
CA ALA A 143 12.69 27.91 9.33
C ALA A 143 13.13 28.84 10.46
N GLU A 144 12.21 29.62 11.05
CA GLU A 144 12.50 30.43 12.24
C GLU A 144 12.80 29.56 13.48
N GLU A 145 12.18 28.39 13.55
CA GLU A 145 12.27 27.47 14.69
C GLU A 145 13.41 26.43 14.53
N TYR A 146 13.85 26.15 13.29
CA TYR A 146 14.76 25.05 12.93
C TYR A 146 16.00 24.94 13.81
N GLU A 147 16.68 26.06 14.10
CA GLU A 147 17.92 26.11 14.89
C GLU A 147 17.70 25.89 16.41
N THR A 148 16.45 25.98 16.88
CA THR A 148 16.13 25.98 18.32
C THR A 148 15.16 24.89 18.73
N ALA A 149 14.55 24.20 17.76
CA ALA A 149 13.63 23.11 18.00
C ALA A 149 14.34 21.97 18.76
N PRO A 150 13.75 21.44 19.85
CA PRO A 150 14.36 20.39 20.63
C PRO A 150 14.24 19.03 19.94
N GLU A 151 15.32 18.25 19.97
CA GLU A 151 15.30 16.84 19.58
C GLU A 151 14.44 16.02 20.54
N ASN A 152 13.76 15.00 20.00
CA ASN A 152 13.00 14.04 20.78
C ASN A 152 13.80 12.76 21.02
N GLU A 153 14.65 12.80 22.04
CA GLU A 153 15.46 11.65 22.46
C GLU A 153 14.62 10.40 22.78
N ARG A 154 13.35 10.55 23.22
CA ARG A 154 12.49 9.38 23.50
C ARG A 154 12.03 8.68 22.22
N MET A 155 11.86 9.41 21.13
CA MET A 155 11.56 8.82 19.82
C MET A 155 12.78 8.09 19.26
N GLN A 156 13.97 8.71 19.35
CA GLN A 156 15.23 8.05 19.02
C GLN A 156 15.42 6.80 19.89
N GLU A 157 15.15 6.87 21.19
CA GLU A 157 15.23 5.73 22.10
C GLU A 157 14.24 4.62 21.68
N PHE A 158 12.97 4.95 21.44
CA PHE A 158 11.99 3.95 21.01
C PHE A 158 12.42 3.19 19.75
N LEU A 159 12.94 3.90 18.75
CA LEU A 159 13.39 3.30 17.50
C LEU A 159 14.74 2.59 17.61
N TYR A 160 15.69 3.18 18.35
CA TYR A 160 17.13 2.88 18.24
C TYR A 160 17.85 2.52 19.56
N HIS A 161 17.15 2.44 20.71
CA HIS A 161 17.76 2.29 22.05
C HIS A 161 18.81 1.18 22.20
N SER A 162 18.65 0.06 21.50
CA SER A 162 19.64 -1.03 21.54
C SER A 162 19.49 -1.97 20.35
N ALA A 163 20.60 -2.62 20.00
CA ALA A 163 20.61 -3.65 18.98
C ALA A 163 19.60 -4.75 19.31
N MET A 164 18.77 -5.09 18.33
CA MET A 164 17.83 -6.19 18.49
C MET A 164 18.56 -7.53 18.37
N GLY A 165 18.36 -8.38 19.36
CA GLY A 165 18.71 -9.78 19.31
C GLY A 165 17.68 -10.59 18.51
N GLU A 166 18.01 -11.85 18.23
CA GLU A 166 17.16 -12.76 17.46
C GLU A 166 15.82 -13.09 18.15
N GLU A 167 15.69 -12.78 19.45
CA GLU A 167 14.50 -13.02 20.26
C GLU A 167 13.61 -11.79 20.47
N ASP A 168 14.01 -10.61 19.98
CA ASP A 168 13.32 -9.33 20.25
C ASP A 168 12.13 -9.06 19.32
N PHE A 169 11.47 -10.11 18.82
CA PHE A 169 10.36 -9.99 17.87
C PHE A 169 9.20 -9.15 18.41
N PHE A 170 8.87 -9.26 19.70
CA PHE A 170 7.78 -8.46 20.28
C PHE A 170 8.08 -6.97 20.31
N ARG A 171 9.36 -6.58 20.53
CA ARG A 171 9.80 -5.19 20.44
C ARG A 171 9.76 -4.70 18.99
N TYR A 172 10.23 -5.51 18.04
CA TYR A 172 10.08 -5.21 16.62
C TYR A 172 8.61 -4.99 16.24
N ARG A 173 7.71 -5.85 16.72
CA ARG A 173 6.26 -5.74 16.46
C ARG A 173 5.66 -4.48 17.07
N GLU A 174 6.11 -4.04 18.24
CA GLU A 174 5.68 -2.79 18.86
C GLU A 174 6.06 -1.57 18.00
N ILE A 175 7.31 -1.53 17.52
CA ILE A 175 7.77 -0.49 16.59
C ILE A 175 6.99 -0.54 15.27
N LEU A 176 6.73 -1.75 14.75
CA LEU A 176 5.98 -1.95 13.53
C LEU A 176 4.52 -1.50 13.65
N ASP A 177 3.83 -1.81 14.75
CA ASP A 177 2.44 -1.38 14.99
C ASP A 177 2.34 0.15 15.11
N TRP A 178 3.26 0.77 15.87
CA TRP A 178 3.35 2.23 15.96
C TRP A 178 3.62 2.84 14.58
N PHE A 179 4.62 2.34 13.86
CA PHE A 179 4.97 2.85 12.53
C PHE A 179 3.76 2.74 11.60
N HIS A 180 3.09 1.60 11.58
CA HIS A 180 1.98 1.35 10.67
C HIS A 180 0.73 2.19 10.98
N TYR A 181 0.35 2.35 12.26
CA TYR A 181 -0.94 2.97 12.62
C TYR A 181 -0.87 4.37 13.21
N GLN A 182 0.28 4.79 13.70
CA GLN A 182 0.41 6.05 14.46
C GLN A 182 1.43 7.01 13.85
N CYS A 183 2.42 6.53 13.09
CA CYS A 183 3.39 7.42 12.45
C CYS A 183 2.69 8.40 11.49
N TYR A 184 3.11 9.67 11.51
CA TYR A 184 2.60 10.73 10.64
C TYR A 184 2.67 10.38 9.15
N PHE A 185 3.61 9.50 8.80
CA PHE A 185 3.91 9.04 7.44
C PHE A 185 2.78 8.18 6.83
N ASN A 186 1.98 7.51 7.65
CA ASN A 186 1.06 6.46 7.23
C ASN A 186 -0.42 6.81 7.47
N ILE A 187 -0.89 7.88 6.81
CA ILE A 187 -2.19 8.51 7.08
C ILE A 187 -3.41 7.66 6.69
N GLU A 188 -3.23 6.65 5.84
CA GLU A 188 -4.33 5.86 5.27
C GLU A 188 -4.58 4.53 5.99
N ASN A 189 -3.64 4.05 6.82
CA ASN A 189 -3.65 2.67 7.32
C ASN A 189 -4.73 2.41 8.37
N VAL A 190 -5.05 3.40 9.21
CA VAL A 190 -6.15 3.28 10.17
C VAL A 190 -7.50 3.18 9.45
N ALA A 191 -7.69 3.95 8.37
CA ALA A 191 -8.86 3.84 7.52
C ALA A 191 -8.92 2.48 6.81
N GLN A 192 -7.79 1.99 6.27
CA GLN A 192 -7.73 0.62 5.71
C GLN A 192 -8.20 -0.43 6.72
N CYS A 193 -7.67 -0.39 7.93
CA CYS A 193 -8.04 -1.35 8.97
C CYS A 193 -9.54 -1.30 9.30
N ARG A 194 -10.16 -0.10 9.23
CA ARG A 194 -11.59 0.07 9.42
C ARG A 194 -12.38 -0.49 8.25
N ASP A 195 -12.00 -0.17 7.01
CA ASP A 195 -12.64 -0.69 5.80
C ASP A 195 -12.65 -2.24 5.79
N GLU A 196 -11.53 -2.87 6.13
CA GLU A 196 -11.46 -4.34 6.22
C GLU A 196 -12.31 -4.90 7.36
N ALA A 197 -12.38 -4.20 8.50
CA ALA A 197 -13.22 -4.61 9.62
C ALA A 197 -14.72 -4.51 9.28
N GLU A 198 -15.14 -3.46 8.59
CA GLU A 198 -16.52 -3.27 8.12
C GLU A 198 -16.91 -4.37 7.13
N ARG A 199 -16.05 -4.70 6.16
CA ARG A 199 -16.29 -5.82 5.22
C ARG A 199 -16.47 -7.16 5.93
N LEU A 200 -15.72 -7.42 7.00
CA LEU A 200 -15.88 -8.64 7.80
C LEU A 200 -17.21 -8.66 8.57
N LEU A 201 -17.69 -7.51 9.03
CA LEU A 201 -18.97 -7.39 9.73
C LEU A 201 -20.18 -7.53 8.79
N ASP A 202 -20.00 -7.19 7.52
CA ASP A 202 -21.03 -7.31 6.48
C ASP A 202 -21.14 -8.73 5.89
N ASP A 203 -20.19 -9.64 6.17
CA ASP A 203 -20.25 -11.03 5.69
C ASP A 203 -21.20 -11.86 6.57
N GLU A 204 -22.33 -12.28 5.99
CA GLU A 204 -23.36 -13.10 6.64
C GLU A 204 -22.84 -14.43 7.22
N LYS A 205 -21.67 -14.91 6.77
CA LYS A 205 -21.04 -16.15 7.27
C LYS A 205 -20.27 -15.94 8.57
N ILE A 206 -19.99 -14.69 8.96
CA ILE A 206 -19.18 -14.35 10.12
C ILE A 206 -20.10 -14.06 11.32
N THR A 207 -19.96 -14.84 12.39
CA THR A 207 -20.67 -14.57 13.65
C THR A 207 -20.01 -13.41 14.40
N PRO A 208 -20.71 -12.70 15.31
CA PRO A 208 -20.11 -11.62 16.10
C PRO A 208 -18.87 -12.03 16.90
N GLU A 209 -18.85 -13.25 17.42
CA GLU A 209 -17.71 -13.82 18.15
C GLU A 209 -16.50 -14.09 17.23
N MET A 210 -16.75 -14.54 16.00
CA MET A 210 -15.72 -14.69 14.98
C MET A 210 -15.19 -13.34 14.50
N ALA A 211 -16.08 -12.34 14.38
CA ALA A 211 -15.73 -11.01 13.90
C ALA A 211 -14.65 -10.36 14.77
N GLU A 212 -14.77 -10.39 16.10
CA GLU A 212 -13.76 -9.80 16.99
C GLU A 212 -12.37 -10.41 16.77
N THR A 213 -12.29 -11.74 16.66
CA THR A 213 -11.03 -12.46 16.39
C THR A 213 -10.47 -12.14 15.02
N LEU A 214 -11.31 -12.09 13.98
CA LEU A 214 -10.90 -11.80 12.61
C LEU A 214 -10.49 -10.34 12.42
N ILE A 215 -11.14 -9.39 13.09
CA ILE A 215 -10.76 -7.97 13.11
C ILE A 215 -9.38 -7.82 13.75
N TYR A 216 -9.14 -8.45 14.89
CA TYR A 216 -7.82 -8.45 15.53
C TYR A 216 -6.73 -9.08 14.64
N ALA A 217 -7.04 -10.23 14.02
CA ALA A 217 -6.11 -10.89 13.10
C ALA A 217 -5.82 -10.02 11.87
N THR A 218 -6.84 -9.36 11.32
CA THR A 218 -6.71 -8.45 10.17
C THR A 218 -5.86 -7.24 10.52
N ARG A 219 -6.13 -6.57 11.65
CA ARG A 219 -5.29 -5.49 12.15
C ARG A 219 -3.83 -5.92 12.27
N THR A 220 -3.58 -7.08 12.88
CA THR A 220 -2.21 -7.60 13.04
C THR A 220 -1.55 -7.86 11.68
N SER A 221 -2.27 -8.53 10.77
CA SER A 221 -1.76 -8.91 9.45
C SER A 221 -1.44 -7.69 8.58
N LEU A 222 -2.26 -6.64 8.66
CA LEU A 222 -2.04 -5.38 7.92
C LEU A 222 -0.70 -4.71 8.27
N THR A 223 -0.21 -4.84 9.51
CA THR A 223 1.11 -4.30 9.87
C THR A 223 2.26 -4.92 9.07
N PHE A 224 2.09 -6.14 8.55
CA PHE A 224 3.12 -6.85 7.79
C PHE A 224 2.92 -6.77 6.27
N LYS A 225 1.66 -6.73 5.81
CA LYS A 225 1.33 -6.84 4.38
C LYS A 225 0.61 -5.62 3.79
N GLY A 226 0.13 -4.70 4.64
CA GLY A 226 -0.58 -3.51 4.20
C GLY A 226 0.32 -2.61 3.34
N ARG A 227 -0.22 -2.15 2.21
CA ARG A 227 0.48 -1.35 1.19
C ARG A 227 -0.14 0.02 0.94
N ARG A 228 -0.95 0.52 1.88
CA ARG A 228 -1.42 1.92 1.84
C ARG A 228 -0.40 2.92 2.40
N ASN A 229 0.80 2.47 2.79
CA ASN A 229 1.95 3.35 3.02
C ASN A 229 2.38 4.01 1.70
N LEU A 230 3.12 5.12 1.78
CA LEU A 230 3.74 5.75 0.62
C LEU A 230 4.60 4.75 -0.17
N LEU A 231 4.65 4.94 -1.49
CA LEU A 231 5.31 4.05 -2.47
C LEU A 231 4.82 2.58 -2.47
N SER A 232 3.70 2.33 -1.81
CA SER A 232 3.06 1.02 -1.69
C SER A 232 4.00 -0.08 -1.17
N LEU A 233 4.96 0.32 -0.34
CA LEU A 233 5.78 -0.60 0.43
C LEU A 233 5.05 -1.04 1.68
N THR A 234 5.38 -2.23 2.18
CA THR A 234 4.89 -2.69 3.47
C THR A 234 5.64 -1.99 4.60
N SER A 235 5.07 -1.97 5.81
CA SER A 235 5.75 -1.38 6.96
C SER A 235 7.08 -2.08 7.32
N PRO A 236 7.22 -3.42 7.20
CA PRO A 236 8.52 -4.08 7.34
C PRO A 236 9.56 -3.60 6.33
N GLU A 237 9.14 -3.34 5.08
CA GLU A 237 10.03 -2.82 4.05
C GLU A 237 10.46 -1.38 4.34
N TRP A 238 9.56 -0.55 4.86
CA TRP A 238 9.90 0.79 5.32
C TRP A 238 10.85 0.77 6.50
N LEU A 239 10.58 -0.04 7.54
CA LEU A 239 11.52 -0.20 8.65
C LEU A 239 12.87 -0.70 8.15
N ALA A 240 12.90 -1.69 7.24
CA ALA A 240 14.15 -2.14 6.64
C ALA A 240 14.94 -1.02 5.93
N LEU A 241 14.26 -0.06 5.27
CA LEU A 241 14.90 1.10 4.64
C LEU A 241 15.43 2.09 5.69
N ILE A 242 14.63 2.42 6.69
CA ILE A 242 15.00 3.34 7.80
C ILE A 242 16.20 2.77 8.57
N GLY A 243 16.15 1.48 8.90
CA GLY A 243 17.21 0.78 9.63
C GLY A 243 18.53 0.64 8.86
N LYS A 244 18.61 0.97 7.56
CA LYS A 244 19.90 0.92 6.81
C LYS A 244 20.95 1.87 7.37
N ALA A 245 20.53 2.99 7.96
CA ALA A 245 21.44 3.93 8.60
C ALA A 245 21.97 3.41 9.95
N HIS A 246 21.41 2.30 10.46
CA HIS A 246 21.60 1.80 11.82
C HIS A 246 22.09 0.34 11.80
N PRO A 247 23.41 0.07 11.90
CA PRO A 247 23.95 -1.29 11.87
C PRO A 247 23.33 -2.26 12.89
N GLU A 248 22.86 -1.74 14.02
CA GLU A 248 22.14 -2.43 15.08
C GLU A 248 20.75 -2.97 14.68
N HIS A 249 20.22 -2.54 13.52
CA HIS A 249 18.91 -2.92 12.98
C HIS A 249 18.98 -3.76 11.70
N GLN A 250 20.11 -4.39 11.42
CA GLN A 250 20.26 -5.33 10.29
C GLN A 250 19.19 -6.44 10.24
N LEU A 251 18.59 -6.80 11.38
CA LEU A 251 17.51 -7.79 11.42
C LEU A 251 16.22 -7.29 10.76
N TRP A 252 15.94 -5.99 10.73
CA TRP A 252 14.73 -5.44 10.09
C TRP A 252 14.70 -5.76 8.60
N GLY A 253 15.84 -5.69 7.92
CA GLY A 253 15.98 -6.07 6.51
C GLY A 253 15.89 -7.58 6.22
N LYS A 254 15.79 -8.43 7.25
CA LYS A 254 15.68 -9.89 7.11
C LYS A 254 14.27 -10.40 7.44
N VAL A 255 13.37 -9.53 7.88
CA VAL A 255 12.00 -9.92 8.24
C VAL A 255 11.26 -10.41 7.00
N LYS A 256 10.61 -11.57 7.12
CA LYS A 256 9.75 -12.11 6.06
C LYS A 256 8.40 -12.45 6.64
N ALA A 257 7.34 -11.91 6.06
CA ALA A 257 5.98 -12.32 6.38
C ALA A 257 5.54 -13.41 5.40
N ARG A 258 4.97 -14.49 5.91
CA ARG A 258 4.23 -15.48 5.11
C ARG A 258 2.76 -15.32 5.42
N GLU A 259 1.95 -15.28 4.37
CA GLU A 259 0.50 -15.28 4.50
C GLU A 259 -0.01 -16.49 5.28
N ASN A 260 -1.25 -16.39 5.73
CA ASN A 260 -1.93 -17.47 6.42
C ASN A 260 -1.87 -18.76 5.57
N SER A 261 -1.46 -19.87 6.20
CA SER A 261 -1.37 -21.18 5.56
C SER A 261 -1.80 -22.27 6.53
N CYS A 262 -1.95 -23.49 6.01
CA CYS A 262 -2.22 -24.67 6.81
C CYS A 262 -0.93 -25.48 6.96
N TYR A 263 -0.45 -25.62 8.19
CA TYR A 263 0.81 -26.29 8.48
C TYR A 263 0.58 -27.60 9.23
N LEU A 264 1.18 -28.70 8.78
CA LEU A 264 1.18 -29.97 9.51
C LEU A 264 2.23 -29.92 10.62
N LEU A 265 1.84 -30.22 11.86
CA LEU A 265 2.79 -30.40 12.95
C LEU A 265 3.55 -31.72 12.79
N GLU A 266 4.85 -31.68 12.57
CA GLU A 266 5.67 -32.89 12.37
C GLU A 266 6.35 -33.36 13.65
N LYS A 267 6.87 -32.43 14.43
CA LYS A 267 7.52 -32.70 15.73
C LYS A 267 7.53 -31.45 16.61
N GLU A 268 7.78 -31.63 17.89
CA GLU A 268 8.04 -30.54 18.83
C GLU A 268 9.19 -30.90 19.79
N ASP A 269 9.95 -29.90 20.20
CA ASP A 269 10.94 -29.98 21.29
C ASP A 269 10.57 -28.98 22.40
N ASP A 270 11.47 -28.70 23.34
CA ASP A 270 11.18 -27.80 24.46
C ASP A 270 10.97 -26.33 24.03
N GLU A 271 11.53 -25.91 22.90
CA GLU A 271 11.56 -24.52 22.45
C GLU A 271 10.73 -24.25 21.19
N PHE A 272 10.53 -25.25 20.33
CA PHE A 272 9.98 -25.08 19.00
C PHE A 272 8.89 -26.10 18.63
N LEU A 273 7.99 -25.67 17.75
CA LEU A 273 7.19 -26.55 16.90
C LEU A 273 7.81 -26.59 15.51
N TYR A 274 7.92 -27.77 14.92
CA TYR A 274 8.41 -27.95 13.57
C TYR A 274 7.23 -28.35 12.70
N VAL A 275 6.98 -27.54 11.68
CA VAL A 275 5.79 -27.70 10.84
C VAL A 275 6.16 -27.69 9.37
N LYS A 276 5.34 -28.36 8.57
CA LYS A 276 5.43 -28.37 7.10
C LYS A 276 4.25 -27.62 6.50
N ASP A 277 4.50 -26.69 5.59
CA ASP A 277 3.42 -26.01 4.85
C ASP A 277 2.73 -27.02 3.93
N LEU A 278 1.44 -27.24 4.12
CA LEU A 278 0.67 -28.16 3.30
C LEU A 278 0.19 -27.53 1.99
N CYS A 279 0.29 -26.20 1.87
CA CYS A 279 -0.24 -25.44 0.73
C CYS A 279 0.83 -24.87 -0.19
N SER A 280 2.10 -25.27 -0.01
CA SER A 280 3.20 -24.83 -0.87
C SER A 280 4.15 -25.97 -1.16
N GLU A 281 4.79 -25.93 -2.33
CA GLU A 281 5.88 -26.84 -2.70
C GLU A 281 7.19 -26.58 -1.90
N ASP A 282 7.20 -25.58 -1.01
CA ASP A 282 8.32 -25.31 -0.11
C ASP A 282 8.49 -26.50 0.86
N GLU A 283 9.44 -27.39 0.54
CA GLU A 283 9.80 -28.52 1.38
C GLU A 283 10.56 -28.10 2.66
N GLY A 284 10.73 -26.80 2.90
CA GLY A 284 11.35 -26.28 4.10
C GLY A 284 10.59 -26.65 5.38
N GLU A 285 11.30 -27.22 6.35
CA GLU A 285 10.79 -27.38 7.72
C GLU A 285 10.72 -25.99 8.41
N PHE A 286 9.53 -25.56 8.82
CA PHE A 286 9.31 -24.29 9.49
C PHE A 286 9.42 -24.48 11.01
N LYS A 287 10.47 -23.90 11.59
CA LYS A 287 10.72 -23.91 13.03
C LYS A 287 10.05 -22.71 13.72
N ILE A 288 8.88 -22.94 14.34
CA ILE A 288 8.09 -21.92 15.06
C ILE A 288 8.48 -21.88 16.53
N THR A 289 8.84 -20.71 17.06
CA THR A 289 9.16 -20.58 18.50
C THR A 289 7.90 -20.67 19.37
N LYS A 290 7.97 -21.51 20.42
CA LYS A 290 6.89 -21.64 21.42
C LYS A 290 6.63 -20.34 22.19
N LYS A 291 7.60 -19.42 22.24
CA LYS A 291 7.44 -18.07 22.82
C LYS A 291 6.34 -17.25 22.15
N SER A 292 6.04 -17.54 20.88
CA SER A 292 5.01 -16.86 20.10
C SER A 292 3.62 -17.49 20.20
N LEU A 293 3.49 -18.69 20.79
CA LEU A 293 2.29 -19.51 20.72
C LEU A 293 1.49 -19.48 22.02
N ASN A 294 0.17 -19.38 21.89
CA ASN A 294 -0.72 -19.71 23.01
C ASN A 294 -0.88 -21.24 23.11
N LEU A 295 0.04 -21.90 23.82
CA LEU A 295 0.06 -23.36 23.98
C LEU A 295 -1.24 -23.94 24.57
N SER A 296 -1.99 -23.13 25.34
CA SER A 296 -3.28 -23.56 25.90
C SER A 296 -4.38 -23.69 24.84
N ALA A 297 -4.32 -22.87 23.77
CA ALA A 297 -5.23 -22.92 22.63
C ALA A 297 -4.96 -24.12 21.71
N ILE A 298 -3.74 -24.67 21.77
CA ILE A 298 -3.29 -25.80 20.94
C ILE A 298 -2.94 -27.05 21.77
N ARG A 299 -3.63 -27.25 22.91
CA ARG A 299 -3.30 -28.29 23.89
C ARG A 299 -3.58 -29.72 23.42
N SER A 300 -4.41 -29.89 22.38
CA SER A 300 -4.81 -31.22 21.88
C SER A 300 -3.91 -31.70 20.75
N ARG A 301 -2.87 -30.93 20.42
CA ARG A 301 -2.02 -31.15 19.27
C ARG A 301 -1.26 -32.47 19.39
N GLU A 302 -1.17 -33.18 18.28
CA GLU A 302 -0.40 -34.41 18.16
C GLU A 302 0.43 -34.38 16.88
N ALA A 303 1.73 -34.67 17.01
CA ALA A 303 2.65 -34.75 15.88
C ALA A 303 2.15 -35.76 14.82
N GLY A 304 2.18 -35.35 13.56
CA GLY A 304 1.67 -36.12 12.41
C GLY A 304 0.14 -36.17 12.29
N LYS A 305 -0.62 -35.61 13.23
CA LYS A 305 -2.09 -35.66 13.23
C LYS A 305 -2.78 -34.32 13.39
N SER A 306 -2.06 -33.27 13.76
CA SER A 306 -2.62 -31.93 13.93
C SER A 306 -2.11 -30.96 12.88
N THR A 307 -3.01 -30.10 12.39
CA THR A 307 -2.65 -28.96 11.56
C THR A 307 -2.87 -27.65 12.32
N LEU A 308 -2.08 -26.64 11.96
CA LEU A 308 -2.14 -25.29 12.49
C LEU A 308 -2.44 -24.34 11.33
N ILE A 309 -3.50 -23.55 11.45
CA ILE A 309 -3.78 -22.45 10.52
C ILE A 309 -3.32 -21.17 11.19
N CYS A 310 -2.29 -20.54 10.63
CA CYS A 310 -1.72 -19.31 11.16
C CYS A 310 -0.87 -18.53 10.14
N GLU A 311 -0.59 -17.27 10.47
CA GLU A 311 0.41 -16.44 9.79
C GLU A 311 1.77 -16.60 10.49
N LEU A 312 2.85 -16.69 9.71
CA LEU A 312 4.21 -16.86 10.24
C LEU A 312 5.12 -15.71 9.80
N ILE A 313 5.83 -15.14 10.76
CA ILE A 313 6.82 -14.08 10.53
C ILE A 313 8.21 -14.60 10.86
N TYR A 314 9.11 -14.58 9.89
CA TYR A 314 10.52 -14.89 10.12
C TYR A 314 11.20 -13.68 10.75
N PHE A 315 11.80 -13.88 11.92
CA PHE A 315 12.57 -12.86 12.62
C PHE A 315 13.73 -13.51 13.37
N GLY A 316 14.93 -12.92 13.26
CA GLY A 316 16.15 -13.48 13.84
C GLY A 316 16.53 -14.78 13.14
N ASN A 317 16.26 -15.91 13.80
CA ASN A 317 16.61 -17.26 13.35
C ASN A 317 15.43 -18.25 13.37
N ALA A 318 14.21 -17.77 13.62
CA ALA A 318 13.03 -18.61 13.81
C ALA A 318 11.77 -17.97 13.20
N TRP A 319 10.74 -18.79 13.04
CA TRP A 319 9.40 -18.33 12.69
C TRP A 319 8.60 -18.01 13.95
N TRP A 320 7.86 -16.91 13.90
CA TRP A 320 7.01 -16.43 14.97
C TRP A 320 5.57 -16.47 14.49
N GLN A 321 4.69 -17.09 15.26
CA GLN A 321 3.26 -17.04 14.99
C GLN A 321 2.75 -15.62 15.30
N CYS A 322 2.00 -15.05 14.36
CA CYS A 322 1.39 -13.74 14.53
C CYS A 322 -0.10 -13.79 14.15
N GLY A 323 -0.93 -13.03 14.88
CA GLY A 323 -2.38 -13.00 14.66
C GLY A 323 -3.08 -14.28 15.10
N MET A 324 -3.97 -14.81 14.25
CA MET A 324 -4.81 -15.96 14.57
C MET A 324 -4.03 -17.28 14.55
N LEU A 325 -4.41 -18.20 15.45
CA LEU A 325 -3.89 -19.56 15.54
C LEU A 325 -5.05 -20.53 15.75
N LEU A 326 -5.26 -21.45 14.81
CA LEU A 326 -6.30 -22.47 14.90
C LEU A 326 -5.68 -23.87 14.84
N GLU A 327 -5.91 -24.66 15.88
CA GLU A 327 -5.58 -26.10 15.91
C GLU A 327 -6.71 -26.90 15.24
N ASN A 328 -6.35 -27.81 14.34
CA ASN A 328 -7.28 -28.77 13.76
C ASN A 328 -6.67 -30.18 13.72
N LYS A 329 -7.53 -31.19 13.54
CA LYS A 329 -7.07 -32.54 13.20
C LYS A 329 -6.84 -32.64 11.70
N TYR A 330 -5.82 -33.40 11.32
CA TYR A 330 -5.57 -33.72 9.92
C TYR A 330 -6.45 -34.90 9.50
N ASP A 331 -7.66 -34.56 9.03
CA ASP A 331 -8.65 -35.49 8.50
C ASP A 331 -8.99 -35.14 7.04
N GLN A 332 -9.94 -35.88 6.45
CA GLN A 332 -10.36 -35.67 5.07
C GLN A 332 -10.86 -34.23 4.82
N LYS A 333 -11.61 -33.66 5.77
CA LYS A 333 -12.13 -32.29 5.63
C LYS A 333 -11.00 -31.27 5.59
N MET A 334 -9.97 -31.47 6.41
CA MET A 334 -8.78 -30.62 6.39
C MET A 334 -7.96 -30.80 5.11
N ALA A 335 -7.89 -32.01 4.57
CA ALA A 335 -7.24 -32.26 3.28
C ALA A 335 -7.97 -31.54 2.11
N GLU A 336 -9.30 -31.54 2.10
CA GLU A 336 -10.11 -30.79 1.15
C GLU A 336 -9.88 -29.27 1.27
N TYR A 337 -9.83 -28.75 2.51
CA TYR A 337 -9.50 -27.34 2.76
C TYR A 337 -8.11 -26.96 2.25
N VAL A 338 -7.10 -27.83 2.46
CA VAL A 338 -5.74 -27.63 1.97
C VAL A 338 -5.71 -27.60 0.44
N ASP A 339 -6.39 -28.51 -0.23
CA ASP A 339 -6.47 -28.56 -1.69
C ASP A 339 -7.12 -27.28 -2.26
N ASP A 340 -8.22 -26.85 -1.67
CA ASP A 340 -8.89 -25.59 -2.05
C ASP A 340 -7.97 -24.38 -1.84
N LEU A 341 -7.28 -24.30 -0.71
CA LEU A 341 -6.36 -23.20 -0.40
C LEU A 341 -5.13 -23.21 -1.32
N THR A 342 -4.61 -24.39 -1.68
CA THR A 342 -3.48 -24.56 -2.60
C THR A 342 -3.85 -24.10 -4.00
N LYS A 343 -5.01 -24.51 -4.51
CA LYS A 343 -5.53 -24.06 -5.81
C LYS A 343 -5.71 -22.54 -5.88
N GLN A 344 -6.17 -21.93 -4.80
CA GLN A 344 -6.28 -20.47 -4.70
C GLN A 344 -4.90 -19.77 -4.73
N LYS A 345 -3.88 -20.36 -4.11
CA LYS A 345 -2.52 -19.80 -4.06
C LYS A 345 -1.74 -19.97 -5.37
N GLU A 346 -1.82 -21.13 -6.01
CA GLU A 346 -1.02 -21.44 -7.21
C GLU A 346 -1.43 -20.65 -8.45
N LYS A 347 -2.68 -20.16 -8.46
CA LYS A 347 -3.28 -19.41 -9.58
C LYS A 347 -3.13 -20.16 -10.91
N THR A 348 -3.25 -21.49 -10.85
CA THR A 348 -2.96 -22.41 -11.97
C THR A 348 -3.87 -22.14 -13.17
N ASN A 349 -5.13 -21.80 -12.91
CA ASN A 349 -6.09 -21.48 -13.96
C ASN A 349 -5.76 -20.15 -14.64
N GLU A 350 -5.37 -19.14 -13.88
CA GLU A 350 -4.98 -17.82 -14.36
C GLU A 350 -3.73 -17.91 -15.23
N LYS A 351 -2.72 -18.66 -14.80
CA LYS A 351 -1.49 -18.91 -15.57
C LYS A 351 -1.75 -19.66 -16.87
N ALA A 352 -2.57 -20.72 -16.84
CA ALA A 352 -2.96 -21.44 -18.04
C ALA A 352 -3.70 -20.53 -19.03
N THR A 353 -4.68 -19.77 -18.53
CA THR A 353 -5.45 -18.78 -19.31
C THR A 353 -4.55 -17.73 -19.93
N PHE A 354 -3.53 -17.26 -19.20
CA PHE A 354 -2.52 -16.33 -19.72
C PHE A 354 -1.73 -16.92 -20.88
N HIS A 355 -1.22 -18.15 -20.76
CA HIS A 355 -0.48 -18.81 -21.84
C HIS A 355 -1.34 -19.01 -23.09
N ASP A 356 -2.59 -19.46 -22.93
CA ASP A 356 -3.52 -19.64 -24.04
C ASP A 356 -3.86 -18.30 -24.71
N PHE A 357 -4.03 -17.23 -23.93
CA PHE A 357 -4.26 -15.88 -24.43
C PHE A 357 -3.08 -15.39 -25.29
N ILE A 358 -1.85 -15.46 -24.77
CA ILE A 358 -0.65 -15.00 -25.48
C ILE A 358 -0.45 -15.77 -26.79
N LYS A 359 -0.74 -17.08 -26.79
CA LYS A 359 -0.70 -17.90 -28.00
C LYS A 359 -1.76 -17.47 -29.01
N ALA A 360 -3.01 -17.27 -28.55
CA ALA A 360 -4.14 -16.87 -29.40
C ALA A 360 -4.01 -15.44 -29.95
N SER A 361 -3.40 -14.53 -29.20
CA SER A 361 -3.18 -13.13 -29.59
C SER A 361 -1.98 -12.94 -30.52
N GLY A 362 -1.19 -13.99 -30.77
CA GLY A 362 0.04 -13.90 -31.55
C GLY A 362 1.16 -13.16 -30.82
N GLY A 363 1.22 -13.26 -29.48
CA GLY A 363 2.24 -12.63 -28.65
C GLY A 363 1.88 -11.24 -28.13
N LYS A 364 0.67 -10.73 -28.40
CA LYS A 364 0.22 -9.41 -27.92
C LYS A 364 -0.29 -9.48 -26.48
N SER A 365 -0.03 -8.44 -25.70
CA SER A 365 -0.49 -8.29 -24.31
C SER A 365 -2.00 -8.10 -24.18
N PHE A 366 -2.64 -7.52 -25.20
CA PHE A 366 -4.08 -7.30 -25.26
C PHE A 366 -4.59 -7.31 -26.71
N VAL A 367 -5.91 -7.46 -26.87
CA VAL A 367 -6.62 -7.51 -28.16
C VAL A 367 -7.86 -6.63 -28.09
N PHE A 368 -8.09 -5.81 -29.12
CA PHE A 368 -9.33 -5.05 -29.25
C PHE A 368 -10.39 -5.86 -30.02
N CYS A 369 -11.63 -5.80 -29.54
CA CYS A 369 -12.79 -6.39 -30.18
C CYS A 369 -13.90 -5.35 -30.35
N GLN A 370 -14.61 -5.43 -31.47
CA GLN A 370 -15.66 -4.49 -31.86
C GLN A 370 -17.08 -5.04 -31.65
N SER A 371 -17.20 -6.35 -31.48
CA SER A 371 -18.49 -7.02 -31.37
C SER A 371 -18.44 -8.20 -30.40
N GLN A 372 -19.62 -8.59 -29.91
CA GLN A 372 -19.76 -9.78 -29.07
C GLN A 372 -19.31 -11.04 -29.83
N GLU A 373 -19.49 -11.07 -31.16
CA GLU A 373 -19.03 -12.15 -32.03
C GLU A 373 -17.50 -12.24 -32.05
N GLU A 374 -16.79 -11.11 -32.10
CA GLU A 374 -15.32 -11.10 -32.06
C GLU A 374 -14.77 -11.56 -30.71
N ILE A 375 -15.40 -11.14 -29.60
CA ILE A 375 -15.05 -11.68 -28.27
C ILE A 375 -15.30 -13.18 -28.23
N SER A 376 -16.47 -13.63 -28.70
CA SER A 376 -16.84 -15.04 -28.69
C SER A 376 -15.87 -15.88 -29.52
N ASP A 377 -15.53 -15.42 -30.72
CA ASP A 377 -14.55 -16.07 -31.59
C ASP A 377 -13.17 -16.14 -30.93
N PHE A 378 -12.71 -15.04 -30.34
CA PHE A 378 -11.42 -15.02 -29.67
C PHE A 378 -11.36 -15.97 -28.48
N LEU A 379 -12.35 -15.93 -27.59
CA LEU A 379 -12.39 -16.76 -26.39
C LEU A 379 -12.65 -18.23 -26.72
N LEU A 380 -13.69 -18.53 -27.51
CA LEU A 380 -14.12 -19.91 -27.73
C LEU A 380 -13.30 -20.63 -28.80
N ASN A 381 -13.00 -19.97 -29.92
CA ASN A 381 -12.36 -20.63 -31.06
C ASN A 381 -10.84 -20.48 -31.04
N LYS A 382 -10.31 -19.28 -30.73
CA LYS A 382 -8.85 -19.04 -30.75
C LYS A 382 -8.16 -19.49 -29.47
N MET A 383 -8.71 -19.14 -28.30
CA MET A 383 -8.17 -19.59 -27.01
C MET A 383 -8.63 -21.00 -26.63
N GLY A 384 -9.81 -21.44 -27.07
CA GLY A 384 -10.41 -22.69 -26.59
C GLY A 384 -10.94 -22.58 -25.16
N TYR A 385 -11.29 -21.37 -24.72
CA TYR A 385 -11.74 -21.09 -23.36
C TYR A 385 -13.13 -21.71 -23.11
N GLY A 386 -13.23 -22.59 -22.13
CA GLY A 386 -14.50 -23.20 -21.74
C GLY A 386 -15.35 -22.23 -20.91
N LEU A 387 -16.38 -21.63 -21.51
CA LEU A 387 -17.40 -20.92 -20.74
C LEU A 387 -18.16 -21.92 -19.86
N LYS A 388 -18.41 -21.57 -18.60
CA LYS A 388 -19.37 -22.31 -17.77
C LYS A 388 -20.76 -22.19 -18.40
N GLU A 389 -21.58 -23.23 -18.28
CA GLU A 389 -22.89 -23.37 -18.95
C GLU A 389 -23.86 -22.20 -18.69
N ASP A 390 -23.63 -21.38 -17.64
CA ASP A 390 -24.47 -20.23 -17.26
C ASP A 390 -23.81 -18.85 -17.45
N LEU A 391 -22.66 -18.75 -18.13
CA LEU A 391 -21.93 -17.48 -18.28
C LEU A 391 -22.18 -16.83 -19.66
N ASP A 392 -23.06 -15.84 -19.71
CA ASP A 392 -23.29 -15.03 -20.90
C ASP A 392 -22.14 -14.03 -21.12
N ILE A 393 -21.65 -13.94 -22.36
CA ILE A 393 -20.71 -12.90 -22.76
C ILE A 393 -21.43 -11.55 -22.71
N PRO A 394 -20.88 -10.53 -22.00
CA PRO A 394 -21.52 -9.22 -21.88
C PRO A 394 -21.76 -8.57 -23.25
N ARG A 395 -22.89 -7.87 -23.39
CA ARG A 395 -23.16 -7.07 -24.59
C ARG A 395 -22.20 -5.88 -24.66
N ILE A 396 -21.68 -5.62 -25.86
CA ILE A 396 -20.74 -4.52 -26.11
C ILE A 396 -21.48 -3.34 -26.74
N HIS A 397 -21.11 -2.13 -26.34
CA HIS A 397 -21.43 -0.93 -27.10
C HIS A 397 -20.42 -0.77 -28.24
N THR A 398 -20.88 -0.86 -29.49
CA THR A 398 -20.02 -0.80 -30.68
C THR A 398 -19.21 0.49 -30.78
N GLU A 399 -19.67 1.57 -30.14
CA GLU A 399 -19.00 2.88 -30.14
C GLU A 399 -17.74 2.91 -29.25
N THR A 400 -17.66 2.04 -28.23
CA THR A 400 -16.51 1.95 -27.33
C THR A 400 -15.68 0.70 -27.63
N GLY A 401 -16.31 -0.39 -28.05
CA GLY A 401 -15.66 -1.69 -28.22
C GLY A 401 -15.26 -2.31 -26.88
N ALA A 402 -14.37 -3.30 -26.94
CA ALA A 402 -13.80 -3.95 -25.77
C ALA A 402 -12.30 -4.23 -25.97
N MET A 403 -11.57 -4.32 -24.87
CA MET A 403 -10.17 -4.75 -24.86
C MET A 403 -10.01 -5.95 -23.93
N LEU A 404 -9.48 -7.04 -24.46
CA LEU A 404 -9.20 -8.27 -23.73
C LEU A 404 -7.73 -8.30 -23.37
N MET A 405 -7.42 -8.74 -22.15
CA MET A 405 -6.08 -8.95 -21.65
C MET A 405 -6.08 -10.23 -20.80
N ALA A 406 -4.97 -10.95 -20.73
CA ALA A 406 -4.75 -11.90 -19.66
C ALA A 406 -3.52 -11.51 -18.83
N ASN A 407 -3.58 -11.80 -17.53
CA ASN A 407 -2.49 -11.61 -16.59
C ASN A 407 -2.27 -12.94 -15.83
N PRO A 408 -1.03 -13.37 -15.60
CA PRO A 408 -0.74 -14.66 -14.95
C PRO A 408 -1.19 -14.73 -13.48
N HIS A 409 -1.48 -13.59 -12.85
CA HIS A 409 -1.91 -13.44 -11.47
C HIS A 409 -3.41 -13.14 -11.30
N THR A 410 -4.09 -12.60 -12.30
CA THR A 410 -5.53 -12.23 -12.21
C THR A 410 -6.39 -12.90 -13.29
N GLY A 411 -5.78 -13.65 -14.21
CA GLY A 411 -6.46 -14.33 -15.30
C GLY A 411 -6.92 -13.38 -16.41
N LEU A 412 -7.99 -13.77 -17.10
CA LEU A 412 -8.58 -13.00 -18.19
C LEU A 412 -9.34 -11.78 -17.66
N HIS A 413 -9.08 -10.64 -18.27
CA HIS A 413 -9.74 -9.37 -18.01
C HIS A 413 -10.36 -8.83 -19.30
N ILE A 414 -11.60 -8.35 -19.21
CA ILE A 414 -12.30 -7.71 -20.34
C ILE A 414 -12.67 -6.30 -19.94
N GLN A 415 -12.04 -5.33 -20.59
CA GLN A 415 -12.29 -3.91 -20.42
C GLN A 415 -13.39 -3.47 -21.39
N PHE A 416 -14.46 -2.87 -20.86
CA PHE A 416 -15.53 -2.26 -21.67
C PHE A 416 -15.58 -0.74 -21.55
N LYS A 417 -14.99 -0.17 -20.50
CA LYS A 417 -15.05 1.26 -20.23
C LYS A 417 -13.85 1.97 -20.83
N LEU A 418 -14.07 3.13 -21.45
CA LEU A 418 -13.03 4.06 -21.90
C LEU A 418 -12.05 3.48 -22.95
N CYS A 419 -12.42 2.40 -23.66
CA CYS A 419 -11.54 1.82 -24.69
C CYS A 419 -11.24 2.84 -25.81
N GLU A 420 -12.17 3.73 -26.10
CA GLU A 420 -12.04 4.88 -27.01
C GLU A 420 -10.92 5.86 -26.60
N CYS A 421 -10.43 5.81 -25.36
CA CYS A 421 -9.34 6.66 -24.90
C CYS A 421 -7.94 6.09 -25.21
N ILE A 422 -7.85 4.84 -25.65
CA ILE A 422 -6.57 4.13 -25.84
C ILE A 422 -6.09 4.33 -27.28
N LYS A 423 -4.98 5.07 -27.45
CA LYS A 423 -4.43 5.34 -28.77
C LYS A 423 -3.58 4.17 -29.26
N SER A 424 -4.14 3.35 -30.14
CA SER A 424 -3.44 2.23 -30.77
C SER A 424 -3.83 2.10 -32.25
N PRO A 425 -2.91 1.71 -33.15
CA PRO A 425 -3.26 1.35 -34.53
C PRO A 425 -4.30 0.22 -34.62
N ASP A 426 -4.36 -0.65 -33.60
CA ASP A 426 -5.30 -1.77 -33.52
C ASP A 426 -6.66 -1.36 -32.91
N ASN A 427 -6.81 -0.12 -32.44
CA ASN A 427 -8.05 0.38 -31.84
C ASN A 427 -8.80 1.31 -32.82
N PRO A 428 -9.82 0.82 -33.55
CA PRO A 428 -10.57 1.66 -34.48
C PRO A 428 -11.49 2.68 -33.78
N ASN A 429 -11.72 2.55 -32.48
CA ASN A 429 -12.64 3.41 -31.71
C ASN A 429 -11.94 4.57 -31.01
N TYR A 430 -10.62 4.74 -31.21
CA TYR A 430 -9.90 5.82 -30.55
C TYR A 430 -10.52 7.19 -30.89
N ASN A 431 -10.92 7.91 -29.84
CA ASN A 431 -11.48 9.24 -29.89
C ASN A 431 -10.62 10.17 -29.03
N LYS A 432 -9.92 11.09 -29.70
CA LYS A 432 -9.05 12.06 -29.03
C LYS A 432 -9.81 12.95 -28.04
N GLU A 433 -11.02 13.41 -28.38
CA GLU A 433 -11.78 14.30 -27.51
C GLU A 433 -12.17 13.61 -26.20
N GLU A 434 -12.55 12.33 -26.27
CA GLU A 434 -12.85 11.54 -25.08
C GLU A 434 -11.59 11.15 -24.31
N ALA A 435 -10.50 10.83 -25.01
CA ALA A 435 -9.20 10.60 -24.39
C ALA A 435 -8.73 11.81 -23.56
N GLU A 436 -8.87 13.03 -24.10
CA GLU A 436 -8.49 14.26 -23.39
C GLU A 436 -9.32 14.52 -22.12
N LYS A 437 -10.54 13.97 -22.03
CA LYS A 437 -11.40 14.08 -20.84
C LYS A 437 -11.13 12.97 -19.83
N ASN A 438 -10.92 11.74 -20.30
CA ASN A 438 -11.04 10.54 -19.47
C ASN A 438 -9.77 9.70 -19.37
N ALA A 439 -8.76 9.88 -20.23
CA ALA A 439 -7.58 8.99 -20.26
C ALA A 439 -6.76 9.02 -18.96
N ILE A 440 -6.84 10.09 -18.17
CA ILE A 440 -6.22 10.13 -16.84
C ILE A 440 -6.75 9.05 -15.89
N MET A 441 -8.00 8.59 -16.09
CA MET A 441 -8.62 7.56 -15.24
C MET A 441 -7.89 6.22 -15.32
N PHE A 442 -7.16 5.94 -16.41
CA PHE A 442 -6.31 4.75 -16.50
C PHE A 442 -5.11 4.80 -15.56
N ILE A 443 -4.74 5.98 -15.06
CA ILE A 443 -3.58 6.19 -14.19
C ILE A 443 -4.01 6.35 -12.73
N VAL A 444 -5.14 7.04 -12.49
CA VAL A 444 -5.53 7.48 -11.14
C VAL A 444 -6.71 6.71 -10.55
N ASN A 445 -7.36 5.82 -11.30
CA ASN A 445 -8.53 5.09 -10.83
C ASN A 445 -8.35 3.56 -10.94
N PRO A 446 -8.09 2.86 -9.81
CA PRO A 446 -7.91 1.42 -9.81
C PRO A 446 -9.18 0.61 -10.16
N ASP A 447 -10.37 1.20 -10.10
CA ASP A 447 -11.63 0.53 -10.46
C ASP A 447 -11.89 0.53 -11.98
N ILE A 448 -11.11 1.30 -12.73
CA ILE A 448 -11.26 1.42 -14.19
C ILE A 448 -10.42 0.39 -14.93
N ILE A 449 -9.23 0.09 -14.45
CA ILE A 449 -8.25 -0.74 -15.15
C ILE A 449 -7.35 -1.50 -14.17
N PRO A 450 -6.98 -2.77 -14.47
CA PRO A 450 -5.94 -3.47 -13.72
C PRO A 450 -4.59 -2.73 -13.76
N TYR A 451 -3.86 -2.78 -12.65
CA TYR A 451 -2.56 -2.11 -12.50
C TYR A 451 -1.57 -2.44 -13.62
N GLN A 452 -1.41 -3.72 -13.97
CA GLN A 452 -0.46 -4.13 -15.01
C GLN A 452 -0.84 -3.56 -16.39
N LEU A 453 -2.13 -3.54 -16.72
CA LEU A 453 -2.59 -2.97 -17.99
C LEU A 453 -2.33 -1.47 -18.04
N SER A 454 -2.57 -0.75 -16.93
CA SER A 454 -2.20 0.67 -16.83
C SER A 454 -0.72 0.89 -17.13
N CYS A 455 0.16 0.07 -16.54
CA CYS A 455 1.60 0.13 -16.77
C CYS A 455 1.97 -0.17 -18.24
N ILE A 456 1.38 -1.20 -18.86
CA ILE A 456 1.63 -1.54 -20.27
C ILE A 456 1.20 -0.39 -21.20
N LEU A 457 0.01 0.18 -20.99
CA LEU A 457 -0.49 1.28 -21.81
C LEU A 457 0.41 2.53 -21.72
N GLN A 458 1.05 2.75 -20.56
CA GLN A 458 2.03 3.82 -20.38
C GLN A 458 3.32 3.54 -21.15
N ASP A 459 3.88 2.33 -21.01
CA ASP A 459 5.13 1.92 -21.68
C ASP A 459 5.01 1.96 -23.20
N GLU A 460 3.86 1.53 -23.72
CA GLU A 460 3.56 1.53 -25.15
C GLU A 460 3.15 2.92 -25.68
N GLY A 461 3.08 3.94 -24.81
CA GLY A 461 2.75 5.31 -25.20
C GLY A 461 1.31 5.47 -25.69
N MET A 462 0.38 4.63 -25.22
CA MET A 462 -1.01 4.57 -25.69
C MET A 462 -1.96 5.53 -24.98
N LEU A 463 -1.47 6.29 -24.00
CA LEU A 463 -2.24 7.31 -23.26
C LEU A 463 -1.70 8.74 -23.48
N PRO A 464 -1.42 9.20 -24.70
CA PRO A 464 -0.76 10.49 -24.92
C PRO A 464 -1.64 11.70 -24.59
N ASP A 465 -2.96 11.51 -24.52
CA ASP A 465 -3.92 12.58 -24.23
C ASP A 465 -4.29 12.66 -22.74
N ALA A 466 -3.79 11.73 -21.91
CA ALA A 466 -3.98 11.77 -20.46
C ALA A 466 -3.40 13.08 -19.91
N TYR A 467 -4.24 13.80 -19.17
CA TYR A 467 -3.97 15.19 -18.78
C TYR A 467 -4.48 15.45 -17.37
N LEU A 468 -3.67 16.15 -16.58
CA LEU A 468 -4.05 16.71 -15.29
C LEU A 468 -4.27 18.22 -15.42
N ASN A 469 -5.38 18.72 -14.89
CA ASN A 469 -5.71 20.15 -14.92
C ASN A 469 -4.56 21.01 -14.37
N SER A 470 -4.02 21.92 -15.18
CA SER A 470 -2.92 22.82 -14.84
C SER A 470 -3.29 24.27 -15.17
N LEU A 471 -2.79 25.22 -14.37
CA LEU A 471 -2.92 26.66 -14.63
C LEU A 471 -2.00 27.16 -15.76
N GLN A 472 -1.10 26.29 -16.24
CA GLN A 472 -0.24 26.60 -17.37
C GLN A 472 -1.01 26.36 -18.69
N ARG A 473 -0.48 25.51 -19.58
CA ARG A 473 -1.13 25.09 -20.83
C ARG A 473 -1.42 23.60 -20.79
N LYS A 474 -2.36 23.15 -21.63
CA LYS A 474 -2.77 21.74 -21.68
C LYS A 474 -1.59 20.79 -21.92
N GLU A 475 -0.69 21.15 -22.82
CA GLU A 475 0.49 20.36 -23.16
C GLU A 475 1.42 20.17 -21.95
N TYR A 476 1.43 21.14 -21.03
CA TYR A 476 2.19 21.02 -19.79
C TYR A 476 1.58 19.97 -18.87
N GLY A 477 0.26 19.93 -18.69
CA GLY A 477 -0.38 18.90 -17.86
C GLY A 477 -0.28 17.49 -18.46
N GLN A 478 -0.23 17.38 -19.79
CA GLN A 478 0.05 16.10 -20.47
C GLN A 478 1.49 15.66 -20.22
N GLU A 479 2.44 16.58 -20.33
CA GLU A 479 3.84 16.32 -20.00
C GLU A 479 4.03 15.96 -18.52
N PHE A 480 3.30 16.63 -17.63
CA PHE A 480 3.30 16.34 -16.21
C PHE A 480 2.86 14.91 -15.95
N ILE A 481 1.72 14.49 -16.51
CA ILE A 481 1.25 13.11 -16.40
C ILE A 481 2.28 12.14 -16.97
N ARG A 482 2.78 12.39 -18.18
CA ARG A 482 3.78 11.51 -18.82
C ARG A 482 5.04 11.31 -17.97
N LYS A 483 5.53 12.36 -17.30
CA LYS A 483 6.71 12.27 -16.43
C LYS A 483 6.44 11.57 -15.10
N ASN A 484 5.22 11.70 -14.57
CA ASN A 484 4.86 11.24 -13.23
C ASN A 484 3.97 9.99 -13.20
N ALA A 485 3.66 9.42 -14.37
CA ALA A 485 2.67 8.36 -14.50
C ALA A 485 3.00 7.14 -13.63
N HIS A 486 4.26 6.73 -13.56
CA HIS A 486 4.70 5.62 -12.71
C HIS A 486 4.38 5.87 -11.23
N PHE A 487 4.76 7.04 -10.69
CA PHE A 487 4.46 7.37 -9.30
C PHE A 487 2.94 7.45 -9.05
N LEU A 488 2.20 8.11 -9.95
CA LEU A 488 0.75 8.28 -9.80
C LEU A 488 0.03 6.93 -9.85
N THR A 489 0.38 6.07 -10.81
CA THR A 489 -0.20 4.72 -10.91
C THR A 489 0.10 3.88 -9.68
N ASP A 490 1.35 3.88 -9.18
CA ASP A 490 1.71 3.17 -7.96
C ASP A 490 0.91 3.70 -6.75
N TYR A 491 0.85 5.02 -6.60
CA TYR A 491 0.16 5.72 -5.52
C TYR A 491 -1.37 5.46 -5.50
N PHE A 492 -2.02 5.52 -6.66
CA PHE A 492 -3.48 5.37 -6.75
C PHE A 492 -3.92 3.90 -6.70
N HIS A 493 -3.12 2.97 -7.23
CA HIS A 493 -3.46 1.55 -7.25
C HIS A 493 -3.03 0.79 -5.99
N TYR A 494 -2.27 1.43 -5.08
CA TYR A 494 -1.63 0.76 -3.95
C TYR A 494 -0.78 -0.44 -4.40
N ARG A 495 0.04 -0.20 -5.41
CA ARG A 495 0.91 -1.18 -6.07
C ARG A 495 2.29 -0.59 -6.29
N CYS A 496 3.27 -1.46 -6.38
CA CYS A 496 4.67 -1.11 -6.55
C CYS A 496 5.17 -1.78 -7.82
N ARG A 497 5.62 -0.99 -8.80
CA ARG A 497 5.98 -1.52 -10.12
C ARG A 497 7.03 -2.60 -10.08
N GLU A 498 8.05 -2.43 -9.25
CA GLU A 498 9.14 -3.40 -9.02
C GLU A 498 8.67 -4.77 -8.49
N LYS A 499 7.41 -4.90 -8.07
CA LYS A 499 6.87 -6.09 -7.38
C LYS A 499 5.61 -6.66 -8.01
N ASP A 500 4.79 -5.80 -8.60
CA ASP A 500 3.43 -6.14 -9.02
C ASP A 500 3.23 -6.10 -10.54
N PHE A 501 4.25 -5.68 -11.29
CA PHE A 501 4.18 -5.59 -12.75
C PHE A 501 4.58 -6.88 -13.48
N ASP A 502 5.64 -7.55 -13.00
CA ASP A 502 6.24 -8.72 -13.64
C ASP A 502 5.42 -10.01 -13.48
#